data_AF-A0A1H6YB23-F1
#
_entry.id   AF-A0A1H6YB23-F1
#
_cell.length_a   1.000
_cell.length_b   1.000
_cell.length_c   1.000
_cell.angle_alpha   90.00
_cell.angle_beta   90.00
_cell.angle_gamma   90.00
#
_symmetry.space_group_name_H-M   'P 1'
#
loop_
_entity.id
_entity.type
_entity.pdbx_description
1 polymer ?
#
loop_
_entity_poly.entity_id
_entity_poly.type
_entity_poly.pdbx_seq_one_letter_code
_entity_poly.pdbx_strand_id
1 'polypeptide(L)'
;MLWSIEAGLFGLYQLFENINHYAFLTLPEKYSVVYTLLRELLFEELAVLEEFTDPHLTTKVRDVEAGYFLPILDNPRSWDLNARPTYTLRLTLKGEEFMDRYPDELKQLEERSR
;
A
#
# COMPACT_ATOMS: atom_id res chain seq x y z
N MET A 1 8.11 2.90 0.66
CA MET A 1 6.72 2.51 0.37
C MET A 1 5.87 2.43 1.65
N LEU A 2 6.35 1.82 2.74
CA LEU A 2 5.65 1.91 4.03
C LEU A 2 5.73 3.33 4.65
N TRP A 3 6.88 4.02 4.56
CA TRP A 3 7.01 5.44 4.93
C TRP A 3 6.03 6.37 4.20
N SER A 4 5.62 6.04 2.97
CA SER A 4 4.59 6.81 2.25
C SER A 4 3.18 6.57 2.80
N ILE A 5 2.93 5.42 3.44
CA ILE A 5 1.67 5.15 4.13
C ILE A 5 1.60 5.97 5.43
N GLU A 6 2.71 6.07 6.17
CA GLU A 6 2.84 6.89 7.39
C GLU A 6 2.62 8.39 7.12
N ALA A 7 3.05 8.89 5.96
CA ALA A 7 2.82 10.26 5.51
C ALA A 7 1.35 10.56 5.11
N GLY A 8 0.44 9.58 5.23
CA GLY A 8 -0.99 9.77 4.97
C GLY A 8 -1.36 9.84 3.48
N LEU A 9 -0.64 9.15 2.59
CA LEU A 9 -0.90 9.23 1.14
C LEU A 9 -2.22 8.54 0.73
N PHE A 10 -3.07 9.39 0.14
CA PHE A 10 -4.34 9.17 -0.53
C PHE A 10 -4.26 8.15 -1.70
N GLY A 11 -4.53 6.89 -1.39
CA GLY A 11 -5.07 5.90 -2.33
C GLY A 11 -4.08 5.05 -3.13
N LEU A 12 -4.55 3.89 -3.59
CA LEU A 12 -3.72 2.81 -4.16
C LEU A 12 -2.79 3.27 -5.30
N TYR A 13 -3.24 4.21 -6.13
CA TYR A 13 -2.47 4.72 -7.27
C TYR A 13 -1.28 5.61 -6.87
N GLN A 14 -1.27 6.23 -5.69
CA GLN A 14 -0.08 6.99 -5.26
C GLN A 14 1.13 6.07 -5.00
N LEU A 15 0.91 4.80 -4.68
CA LEU A 15 2.01 3.83 -4.59
C LEU A 15 2.61 3.52 -5.96
N PHE A 16 1.80 3.56 -7.02
CA PHE A 16 2.27 3.46 -8.39
C PHE A 16 3.13 4.68 -8.77
N GLU A 17 2.69 5.89 -8.43
CA GLU A 17 3.48 7.12 -8.67
C GLU A 17 4.87 7.04 -8.02
N ASN A 18 4.98 6.47 -6.82
CA ASN A 18 6.26 6.28 -6.12
C ASN A 18 7.27 5.38 -6.83
N ILE A 19 6.85 4.56 -7.80
CA ILE A 19 7.76 3.74 -8.61
C ILE A 19 7.76 4.14 -10.08
N ASN A 20 6.96 5.15 -10.45
CA ASN A 20 6.76 5.53 -11.84
C ASN A 20 8.02 6.15 -12.46
N HIS A 21 8.92 6.71 -11.64
CA HIS A 21 10.20 7.24 -12.09
C HIS A 21 11.20 6.17 -12.54
N TYR A 22 10.97 4.88 -12.24
CA TYR A 22 11.83 3.80 -12.70
C TYR A 22 11.59 3.49 -14.18
N ALA A 23 12.34 4.16 -15.06
CA ALA A 23 12.19 4.08 -16.52
C ALA A 23 12.53 2.70 -17.11
N PHE A 24 13.29 1.87 -16.40
CA PHE A 24 13.62 0.50 -16.84
C PHE A 24 12.45 -0.48 -16.70
N LEU A 25 11.41 -0.12 -15.93
CA LEU A 25 10.19 -0.90 -15.80
C LEU A 25 9.13 -0.41 -16.77
N THR A 26 8.50 -1.34 -17.47
CA THR A 26 7.30 -1.09 -18.26
C THR A 26 6.10 -0.79 -17.36
N LEU A 27 5.05 -0.20 -17.93
CA LEU A 27 3.81 0.09 -17.21
C LEU A 27 3.20 -1.17 -16.53
N PRO A 28 3.07 -2.33 -17.21
CA PRO A 28 2.58 -3.55 -16.57
C PRO A 28 3.48 -4.07 -15.44
N GLU A 29 4.80 -3.98 -15.59
CA GLU A 29 5.74 -4.41 -14.55
C GLU A 29 5.61 -3.54 -13.29
N LYS A 30 5.46 -2.23 -13.46
CA LYS A 30 5.19 -1.31 -12.34
C LYS A 30 3.91 -1.71 -11.60
N TYR A 31 2.80 -1.91 -12.31
CA TYR A 31 1.56 -2.39 -11.69
C TYR A 31 1.75 -3.72 -10.97
N SER A 32 2.46 -4.68 -11.59
CA SER A 32 2.73 -5.98 -10.99
C SER A 32 3.52 -5.87 -9.68
N VAL A 33 4.52 -4.99 -9.62
CA VAL A 33 5.33 -4.74 -8.42
C VAL A 33 4.45 -4.17 -7.30
N VAL A 34 3.68 -3.11 -7.58
CA VAL A 34 2.81 -2.48 -6.56
C VAL A 34 1.75 -3.45 -6.09
N TYR A 35 1.10 -4.17 -7.00
CA TYR A 35 0.08 -5.17 -6.67
C TYR A 35 0.64 -6.27 -5.77
N THR A 36 1.84 -6.79 -6.08
CA THR A 36 2.48 -7.83 -5.26
C THR A 36 2.80 -7.30 -3.86
N LEU A 37 3.40 -6.12 -3.76
CA LEU A 37 3.72 -5.50 -2.47
C LEU A 37 2.46 -5.22 -1.64
N LEU A 38 1.40 -4.70 -2.25
CA LEU A 38 0.13 -4.48 -1.57
C LEU A 38 -0.46 -5.75 -1.00
N ARG A 39 -0.43 -6.83 -1.79
CA ARG A 39 -0.91 -8.13 -1.32
C ARG A 39 -0.12 -8.62 -0.12
N GLU A 40 1.21 -8.56 -0.17
CA GLU A 40 2.08 -8.98 0.93
C GLU A 40 1.77 -8.18 2.20
N LEU A 41 1.75 -6.84 2.11
CA LEU A 41 1.47 -5.98 3.26
C LEU A 41 0.10 -6.22 3.90
N LEU A 42 -0.93 -6.45 3.07
CA LEU A 42 -2.30 -6.71 3.53
C LEU A 42 -2.46 -8.14 4.07
N PHE A 43 -1.79 -9.14 3.50
CA PHE A 43 -1.79 -10.51 4.02
C PHE A 43 -1.04 -10.64 5.33
N GLU A 44 0.07 -9.93 5.48
CA GLU A 44 0.85 -9.91 6.72
C GLU A 44 0.25 -8.97 7.78
N GLU A 45 -0.90 -8.36 7.50
CA GLU A 45 -1.59 -7.43 8.41
C GLU A 45 -0.68 -6.26 8.84
N LEU A 46 0.25 -5.84 8.00
CA LEU A 46 1.11 -4.66 8.23
C LEU A 46 0.39 -3.37 7.82
N ALA A 47 -0.54 -3.47 6.88
CA ALA A 47 -1.43 -2.39 6.52
C ALA A 47 -2.88 -2.89 6.48
N VAL A 48 -3.81 -1.95 6.54
CA VAL A 48 -5.23 -2.19 6.30
C VAL A 48 -5.71 -1.25 5.20
N LEU A 49 -6.63 -1.76 4.38
CA LEU A 49 -7.23 -0.99 3.32
C LEU A 49 -8.52 -0.34 3.84
N GLU A 50 -8.63 0.96 3.71
CA GLU A 50 -9.75 1.74 4.23
C GLU A 50 -10.66 2.15 3.08
N GLU A 51 -11.97 1.98 3.25
CA GLU A 51 -12.97 2.35 2.25
C GLU A 51 -13.65 3.67 2.63
N PHE A 52 -13.71 4.61 1.69
CA PHE A 52 -14.35 5.92 1.83
C PHE A 52 -15.43 6.13 0.77
N THR A 53 -16.47 6.89 1.10
CA THR A 53 -17.56 7.18 0.15
C THR A 53 -17.19 8.20 -0.92
N ASP A 54 -16.12 8.95 -0.69
CA ASP A 54 -15.74 10.12 -1.46
C ASP A 54 -14.22 10.27 -1.57
N PRO A 55 -13.73 10.89 -2.66
CA PRO A 55 -12.30 11.06 -2.91
C PRO A 55 -11.64 12.11 -2.01
N HIS A 56 -12.42 12.90 -1.27
CA HIS A 56 -11.90 13.84 -0.27
C HIS A 56 -11.67 13.18 1.09
N LEU A 57 -11.90 11.87 1.20
CA LEU A 57 -11.70 11.05 2.39
C LEU A 57 -12.46 11.57 3.62
N THR A 58 -13.62 12.18 3.41
CA THR A 58 -14.37 12.80 4.51
C THR A 58 -15.13 11.78 5.35
N THR A 59 -15.67 10.74 4.69
CA THR A 59 -16.53 9.75 5.35
C THR A 59 -15.98 8.35 5.13
N LYS A 60 -15.31 7.84 6.16
CA LYS A 60 -14.85 6.44 6.20
C LYS A 60 -16.06 5.51 6.36
N VAL A 61 -16.16 4.53 5.47
CA VAL A 61 -17.19 3.47 5.49
C VAL A 61 -16.75 2.36 6.43
N ARG A 62 -15.55 1.80 6.19
CA ARG A 62 -15.03 0.66 6.93
C ARG A 62 -13.53 0.45 6.70
N ASP A 63 -12.95 -0.36 7.58
CA ASP A 63 -11.73 -1.10 7.29
C ASP A 63 -12.09 -2.37 6.53
N VAL A 64 -11.35 -2.68 5.46
CA VAL A 64 -11.52 -3.91 4.70
C VAL A 64 -10.83 -5.04 5.45
N GLU A 65 -11.62 -6.05 5.80
CA GLU A 65 -11.16 -7.23 6.51
C GLU A 65 -10.07 -7.99 5.75
N ALA A 66 -9.13 -8.57 6.49
CA ALA A 66 -8.10 -9.44 5.96
C ALA A 66 -8.74 -10.60 5.17
N GLY A 67 -8.29 -10.80 3.94
CA GLY A 67 -8.85 -11.81 3.01
C GLY A 67 -9.92 -11.29 2.04
N TYR A 68 -10.49 -10.10 2.26
CA TYR A 68 -11.49 -9.50 1.35
C TYR A 68 -10.93 -8.39 0.46
N PHE A 69 -9.63 -8.10 0.53
CA PHE A 69 -9.00 -7.04 -0.26
C PHE A 69 -8.69 -7.45 -1.71
N LEU A 70 -8.59 -8.74 -2.04
CA LEU A 70 -8.23 -9.19 -3.39
C LEU A 70 -9.19 -8.67 -4.48
N PRO A 71 -10.54 -8.78 -4.33
CA PRO A 71 -11.46 -8.24 -5.33
C PRO A 71 -11.33 -6.72 -5.53
N ILE A 72 -10.83 -6.01 -4.52
CA ILE A 72 -10.60 -4.56 -4.61
C ILE A 72 -9.34 -4.30 -5.42
N LEU A 73 -8.23 -4.97 -5.10
CA LEU A 73 -6.97 -4.84 -5.84
C LEU A 73 -7.09 -5.31 -7.29
N ASP A 74 -7.88 -6.35 -7.56
CA ASP A 74 -8.10 -6.90 -8.89
C ASP A 74 -9.02 -6.03 -9.76
N ASN A 75 -9.69 -5.03 -9.17
CA ASN A 75 -10.56 -4.10 -9.88
C ASN A 75 -9.81 -2.80 -10.20
N PRO A 76 -9.51 -2.50 -11.49
CA PRO A 76 -8.81 -1.27 -11.87
C PRO A 76 -9.48 0.02 -11.40
N ARG A 77 -10.81 0.03 -11.23
CA ARG A 77 -11.53 1.21 -10.72
C ARG A 77 -11.17 1.55 -9.28
N SER A 78 -10.80 0.56 -8.46
CA SER A 78 -10.40 0.79 -7.07
C SER A 78 -9.10 1.57 -6.94
N TRP A 79 -8.32 1.64 -8.02
CA TRP A 79 -7.07 2.37 -8.08
C TRP A 79 -7.27 3.83 -8.50
N ASP A 80 -8.41 4.18 -9.09
CA ASP A 80 -8.71 5.56 -9.48
C ASP A 80 -9.09 6.39 -8.25
N LEU A 81 -8.33 7.46 -7.99
CA LEU A 81 -8.57 8.38 -6.87
C LEU A 81 -9.87 9.16 -6.98
N ASN A 82 -10.51 9.19 -8.15
CA ASN A 82 -11.82 9.83 -8.34
C ASN A 82 -12.99 8.82 -8.32
N ALA A 83 -12.70 7.53 -8.21
CA ALA A 83 -13.73 6.50 -8.15
C ALA A 83 -14.45 6.52 -6.80
N ARG A 84 -15.70 6.05 -6.82
CA ARG A 84 -16.51 5.80 -5.62
C ARG A 84 -16.88 4.32 -5.57
N PRO A 85 -16.58 3.61 -4.47
CA PRO A 85 -15.85 4.08 -3.30
C PRO A 85 -14.35 4.34 -3.59
N THR A 86 -13.72 5.17 -2.75
CA THR A 86 -12.28 5.46 -2.78
C THR A 86 -11.58 4.61 -1.72
N TYR A 87 -10.41 4.07 -2.04
CA TYR A 87 -9.66 3.19 -1.14
C TYR A 87 -8.30 3.78 -0.79
N THR A 88 -7.96 3.76 0.50
CA THR A 88 -6.65 4.20 1.02
C THR A 88 -5.99 3.09 1.83
N LEU A 89 -4.74 3.34 2.24
CA LEU A 89 -3.98 2.43 3.10
C LEU A 89 -3.59 3.15 4.37
N ARG A 90 -3.67 2.42 5.47
CA ARG A 90 -3.18 2.86 6.77
C ARG A 90 -2.35 1.73 7.37
N LEU A 91 -1.28 2.09 8.08
CA LEU A 91 -0.52 1.11 8.84
C LEU A 91 -1.39 0.54 9.98
N THR A 92 -1.22 -0.75 10.25
CA THR A 92 -1.69 -1.34 11.51
C THR A 92 -0.65 -1.06 12.59
N LEU A 93 -0.97 -1.34 13.86
CA LEU A 93 0.01 -1.31 14.94
C LEU A 93 1.21 -2.22 14.64
N LYS A 94 0.95 -3.41 14.08
CA LYS A 94 2.00 -4.35 13.65
C LYS A 94 2.87 -3.73 12.54
N GLY A 95 2.27 -2.98 11.61
CA GLY A 95 2.98 -2.25 10.58
C GLY A 95 3.88 -1.15 11.13
N GLU A 96 3.38 -0.38 12.09
CA GLU A 96 4.16 0.66 12.79
C GLU A 96 5.36 0.04 13.52
N GLU A 97 5.14 -1.01 14.31
CA GLU A 97 6.22 -1.73 15.02
C GLU A 97 7.23 -2.39 14.07
N PHE A 98 6.80 -2.81 12.87
CA PHE A 98 7.68 -3.31 11.84
C PHE A 98 8.58 -2.19 11.30
N MET A 99 8.02 -1.01 11.07
CA MET A 99 8.75 0.16 10.59
C MET A 99 9.78 0.66 11.58
N ASP A 100 9.45 0.67 12.88
CA ASP A 100 10.38 1.07 13.94
C ASP A 100 11.62 0.15 14.02
N ARG A 101 11.47 -1.14 13.68
CA ARG A 101 12.56 -2.14 13.70
C ARG A 101 13.33 -2.24 12.39
N TYR A 102 12.74 -1.77 11.30
CA TYR A 102 13.31 -1.89 9.95
C TYR A 102 14.72 -1.31 9.79
N PRO A 103 15.10 -0.17 10.41
CA PRO A 103 16.47 0.36 10.36
C PRO A 103 17.52 -0.62 10.89
N ASP A 104 17.18 -1.39 11.94
CA ASP A 104 18.09 -2.35 12.56
C ASP A 104 18.18 -3.66 11.74
N GLU A 105 17.09 -4.08 11.10
CA GLU A 105 17.07 -5.27 10.24
C GLU A 105 17.82 -5.06 8.92
N LEU A 106 17.70 -3.87 8.31
CA LEU A 106 18.47 -3.50 7.11
C LEU A 106 19.98 -3.56 7.39
N LYS A 107 20.40 -3.02 8.52
CA LYS A 107 21.81 -3.02 8.94
C LYS A 107 22.35 -4.44 9.09
N GLN A 108 21.57 -5.34 9.69
CA GLN A 108 21.96 -6.76 9.84
C GLN A 108 22.01 -7.51 8.50
N LEU A 109 21.13 -7.18 7.55
CA LEU A 109 21.15 -7.76 6.20
C LEU A 109 22.38 -7.31 5.39
N GLU A 110 22.75 -6.04 5.48
CA GLU A 110 23.97 -5.51 4.85
C GLU A 110 25.25 -6.14 5.43
N GLU A 111 25.28 -6.36 6.74
CA GLU A 111 26.40 -7.03 7.43
C GLU A 111 26.53 -8.52 7.06
N ARG A 112 25.41 -9.21 6.77
CA ARG A 112 25.40 -10.61 6.32
C ARG A 112 25.69 -10.81 4.84
N SER A 113 25.59 -9.74 4.05
CA SER A 113 25.81 -9.75 2.60
C SER A 113 27.24 -9.38 2.21
N ARG A 114 28.11 -9.10 3.20
CA ARG A 114 29.55 -8.89 3.07
C ARG A 114 30.32 -10.13 3.49
#